data_AF-A0A9J6QZ03-F1
#
_entry.id   AF-A0A9J6QZ03-F1
#
_cell.length_a   1.000
_cell.length_b   1.000
_cell.length_c   1.000
_cell.angle_alpha   90.00
_cell.angle_beta   90.00
_cell.angle_gamma   90.00
#
_symmetry.space_group_name_H-M   'P 1'
#
loop_
_entity.id
_entity.type
_entity.pdbx_description
1 polymer ?
#
loop_
_entity_poly.entity_id
_entity_poly.type
_entity_poly.pdbx_seq_one_letter_code
_entity_poly.pdbx_strand_id
1 'polypeptide(L)'
;MSRNKFILLFATIIALYFLLPNEGFGLVVKANMMAAAPFIMAFVIIYLVITINVLKRSLKKLDAQLSDETVINAAKIMNITFDVKRMMGPDSLQAMYNRVNFSRSVSLHAKTVLYDALRKKRLDVPPPSSGKSAKDLYARSAEEVKADRIGMNKKNRKKKRARA
;
A
#
# COMPACT_ATOMS: atom_id res chain seq x y z
N MET A 1 2.92 13.85 12.60
CA MET A 1 2.60 15.00 11.72
C MET A 1 1.51 14.59 10.75
N SER A 2 0.45 15.39 10.59
CA SER A 2 -0.55 15.14 9.54
C SER A 2 0.10 15.32 8.16
N ARG A 3 -0.28 14.49 7.18
CA ARG A 3 0.27 14.47 5.82
C ARG A 3 0.33 15.86 5.17
N ASN A 4 -0.64 16.73 5.49
CA ASN A 4 -0.70 18.10 5.01
C ASN A 4 0.42 18.99 5.56
N LYS A 5 0.81 18.84 6.84
CA LYS A 5 1.92 19.60 7.44
C LYS A 5 3.26 19.24 6.82
N PHE A 6 3.46 17.98 6.46
CA PHE A 6 4.69 17.51 5.80
C PHE A 6 4.79 18.03 4.36
N ILE A 7 3.68 18.02 3.62
CA ILE A 7 3.62 18.59 2.26
C ILE A 7 3.92 20.09 2.30
N LEU A 8 3.32 20.81 3.26
CA LEU A 8 3.55 22.25 3.42
C LEU A 8 5.01 22.54 3.74
N LEU A 9 5.60 21.81 4.70
CA LEU A 9 7.03 21.92 5.04
C LEU A 9 7.93 21.73 3.82
N PHE A 10 7.65 20.70 3.01
CA PHE A 10 8.45 20.41 1.82
C PHE A 10 8.32 21.54 0.78
N ALA A 11 7.12 22.08 0.59
CA ALA A 11 6.89 23.22 -0.29
C ALA A 11 7.63 24.48 0.19
N THR A 12 7.67 24.75 1.51
CA THR A 12 8.42 25.89 2.05
C THR A 12 9.92 25.74 1.85
N ILE A 13 10.47 24.53 2.05
CA ILE A 13 11.90 24.27 1.83
C ILE A 13 12.27 24.49 0.36
N ILE A 14 11.44 24.03 -0.57
CA ILE A 14 11.64 24.25 -2.01
C ILE A 14 11.56 25.75 -2.34
N ALA A 15 10.56 26.47 -1.82
CA ALA A 15 10.43 27.91 -2.03
C ALA A 15 11.65 28.69 -1.50
N LEU A 16 12.14 28.33 -0.30
CA LEU A 16 13.36 28.91 0.28
C LEU A 16 14.60 28.62 -0.58
N TYR A 17 14.69 27.42 -1.16
CA TYR A 17 15.77 27.08 -2.09
C TYR A 17 15.78 27.99 -3.33
N PHE A 18 14.60 28.28 -3.89
CA PHE A 18 14.49 29.18 -5.06
C PHE A 18 14.72 30.66 -4.71
N LEU A 19 14.39 31.08 -3.49
CA LEU A 19 14.61 32.46 -3.01
C LEU A 19 16.06 32.76 -2.62
N LEU A 20 16.90 31.73 -2.40
CA LEU A 20 18.31 31.93 -2.08
C LEU A 20 19.05 32.62 -3.26
N PRO A 21 19.84 33.67 -3.01
CA PRO A 21 20.62 34.34 -4.05
C PRO A 21 21.65 33.40 -4.68
N ASN A 22 21.97 33.63 -5.96
CA ASN A 22 22.95 32.83 -6.70
C ASN A 22 24.40 33.31 -6.48
N GLU A 23 24.64 34.11 -5.46
CA GLU A 23 25.94 34.71 -5.15
C GLU A 23 26.24 34.59 -3.66
N GLY A 24 27.53 34.67 -3.30
CA GLY A 24 28.01 34.59 -1.91
C GLY A 24 27.55 33.32 -1.19
N PHE A 25 27.03 33.48 0.02
CA PHE A 25 26.60 32.37 0.88
C PHE A 25 25.48 31.51 0.25
N GLY A 26 24.58 32.11 -0.54
CA GLY A 26 23.48 31.37 -1.18
C GLY A 26 23.96 30.34 -2.21
N LEU A 27 25.01 30.67 -2.97
CA LEU A 27 25.66 29.74 -3.91
C LEU A 27 26.25 28.53 -3.18
N VAL A 28 26.93 28.76 -2.05
CA VAL A 28 27.55 27.71 -1.24
C VAL A 28 26.50 26.73 -0.72
N VAL A 29 25.37 27.21 -0.22
CA VAL A 29 24.26 26.36 0.25
C VAL A 29 23.68 25.53 -0.91
N LYS A 30 23.41 26.15 -2.07
CA LYS A 30 22.88 25.42 -3.24
C LYS A 30 23.84 24.35 -3.75
N ALA A 31 25.14 24.64 -3.80
CA ALA A 31 26.17 23.70 -4.23
C ALA A 31 26.25 22.49 -3.28
N ASN A 32 26.23 22.72 -1.97
CA ASN A 32 26.21 21.63 -0.98
C ASN A 32 24.92 20.79 -1.05
N MET A 33 23.76 21.41 -1.29
CA MET A 33 22.51 20.66 -1.47
C MET A 33 22.53 19.79 -2.73
N MET A 34 23.06 20.29 -3.85
CA MET A 34 23.24 19.49 -5.07
C MET A 34 24.24 18.35 -4.85
N ALA A 35 25.33 18.60 -4.13
CA ALA A 35 26.30 17.57 -3.77
C ALA A 35 25.73 16.51 -2.81
N ALA A 36 24.79 16.90 -1.93
CA ALA A 36 24.11 15.97 -1.01
C ALA A 36 23.06 15.09 -1.70
N ALA A 37 22.44 15.56 -2.78
CA ALA A 37 21.38 14.85 -3.51
C ALA A 37 21.73 13.40 -3.88
N PRO A 38 22.91 13.06 -4.46
CA PRO A 38 23.26 11.67 -4.76
C PRO A 38 23.34 10.80 -3.50
N PHE A 39 23.82 11.32 -2.38
CA PHE A 39 23.88 10.57 -1.11
C PHE A 39 22.47 10.32 -0.53
N ILE A 40 21.59 11.32 -0.62
CA ILE A 40 20.18 11.16 -0.23
C ILE A 40 19.52 10.09 -1.10
N MET A 41 19.76 10.10 -2.41
CA MET A 41 19.26 9.07 -3.32
C MET A 41 19.80 7.68 -2.98
N ALA A 42 21.10 7.55 -2.76
CA ALA A 42 21.72 6.29 -2.35
C ALA A 42 21.11 5.77 -1.04
N PHE A 43 20.94 6.64 -0.05
CA PHE A 43 20.29 6.30 1.22
C PHE A 43 18.86 5.80 1.03
N VAL A 44 18.05 6.48 0.21
CA VAL A 44 16.68 6.05 -0.11
C VAL A 44 16.67 4.68 -0.78
N ILE A 45 17.58 4.42 -1.72
CA ILE A 45 17.69 3.12 -2.40
C ILE A 45 18.03 2.02 -1.37
N ILE A 46 19.05 2.25 -0.53
CA ILE A 46 19.45 1.29 0.51
C ILE A 46 18.29 1.02 1.48
N TYR A 47 17.62 2.07 1.94
CA TYR A 47 16.44 1.97 2.79
C TYR A 47 15.33 1.12 2.15
N LEU A 48 15.04 1.34 0.87
CA LEU A 48 14.05 0.56 0.13
C LEU A 48 14.47 -0.92 0.06
N VAL A 49 15.72 -1.22 -0.30
CA VAL A 49 16.21 -2.61 -0.36
C VAL A 49 16.08 -3.32 0.99
N ILE A 50 16.47 -2.66 2.08
CA ILE A 50 16.37 -3.21 3.44
C ILE A 50 14.91 -3.48 3.80
N THR A 51 14.02 -2.51 3.63
CA THR A 51 12.60 -2.64 4.00
C THR A 51 11.89 -3.74 3.20
N ILE A 52 12.26 -3.96 1.94
CA ILE A 52 11.77 -5.06 1.12
C ILE A 52 12.23 -6.41 1.67
N ASN A 53 13.52 -6.53 2.01
CA ASN A 53 14.07 -7.77 2.54
C ASN A 53 13.46 -8.12 3.89
N VAL A 54 13.25 -7.12 4.76
CA VAL A 54 12.58 -7.28 6.05
C VAL A 54 11.12 -7.70 5.86
N LEU A 55 10.40 -7.11 4.88
CA LEU A 55 9.04 -7.52 4.54
C LEU A 55 9.00 -8.98 4.09
N LYS A 56 9.82 -9.37 3.11
CA LYS A 56 9.89 -10.75 2.62
C LYS A 56 10.17 -11.74 3.75
N ARG A 57 11.07 -11.39 4.68
CA ARG A 57 11.37 -12.21 5.85
C ARG A 57 10.17 -12.33 6.79
N SER A 58 9.46 -11.24 7.03
CA SER A 58 8.25 -11.25 7.87
C SER A 58 7.13 -12.09 7.26
N LEU A 59 6.96 -12.02 5.94
CA LEU A 59 5.96 -12.80 5.23
C LEU A 59 6.30 -14.30 5.26
N LYS A 60 7.57 -14.66 5.06
CA LYS A 60 8.03 -16.05 5.25
C LYS A 60 7.78 -16.58 6.67
N LYS A 61 7.99 -15.75 7.70
CA LYS A 61 7.70 -16.13 9.09
C LYS A 61 6.21 -16.37 9.31
N LEU A 62 5.35 -15.52 8.74
CA LEU A 62 3.90 -15.68 8.78
C LEU A 62 3.44 -16.96 8.07
N ASP A 63 4.09 -17.32 6.95
CA ASP A 63 3.80 -18.57 6.24
C ASP A 63 4.22 -19.82 7.03
N ALA A 64 5.32 -19.73 7.78
CA ALA A 64 5.84 -20.84 8.59
C ALA A 64 5.05 -21.06 9.88
N GLN A 65 4.65 -19.99 10.57
CA GLN A 65 3.93 -20.07 11.83
C GLN A 65 2.80 -19.05 11.86
N LEU A 66 1.57 -19.55 11.88
CA LEU A 66 0.38 -18.70 11.85
C LEU A 66 -0.07 -18.34 13.27
N SER A 67 0.36 -17.16 13.74
CA SER A 67 0.05 -16.63 15.08
C SER A 67 -0.31 -15.14 15.03
N ASP A 68 -0.94 -14.63 16.08
CA ASP A 68 -1.27 -13.20 16.18
C ASP A 68 -0.05 -12.30 16.06
N GLU A 69 1.04 -12.67 16.72
CA GLU A 69 2.28 -11.89 16.72
C GLU A 69 2.88 -11.77 15.31
N THR A 70 2.93 -12.88 14.58
CA THR A 70 3.49 -12.90 13.22
C THR A 70 2.62 -12.10 12.25
N VAL A 71 1.29 -12.18 12.38
CA VAL A 71 0.34 -11.38 11.60
C VAL A 71 0.49 -9.89 11.87
N ILE A 72 0.54 -9.49 13.14
CA ILE A 72 0.68 -8.08 13.54
C ILE A 72 2.03 -7.53 13.08
N ASN A 73 3.12 -8.30 13.24
CA ASN A 73 4.46 -7.89 12.79
C ASN A 73 4.50 -7.74 11.27
N ALA A 74 3.91 -8.66 10.51
CA ALA A 74 3.79 -8.55 9.06
C ALA A 74 3.01 -7.30 8.65
N ALA A 75 1.89 -7.00 9.32
CA ALA A 75 1.09 -5.80 9.04
C ALA A 75 1.83 -4.50 9.37
N LYS A 76 2.60 -4.46 10.46
CA LYS A 76 3.46 -3.32 10.83
C LYS A 76 4.52 -3.05 9.77
N ILE A 77 5.27 -4.09 9.38
CA ILE A 77 6.31 -3.95 8.36
C ILE A 77 5.68 -3.55 7.02
N MET A 78 4.55 -4.17 6.65
CA MET A 78 3.81 -3.81 5.45
C MET A 78 3.44 -2.33 5.42
N ASN A 79 2.99 -1.74 6.54
CA ASN A 79 2.67 -0.31 6.60
C ASN A 79 3.88 0.58 6.29
N ILE A 80 5.07 0.20 6.75
CA ILE A 80 6.32 0.95 6.55
C ILE A 80 6.84 0.77 5.11
N THR A 81 6.77 -0.45 4.56
CA THR A 81 7.32 -0.74 3.24
C THR A 81 6.54 -0.04 2.12
N PHE A 82 7.26 0.59 1.21
CA PHE A 82 6.66 1.20 0.03
C PHE A 82 6.33 0.15 -1.03
N ASP A 83 5.28 0.38 -1.82
CA ASP A 83 4.92 -0.40 -3.01
C ASP A 83 4.80 -1.93 -2.86
N VAL A 84 4.29 -2.37 -1.72
CA VAL A 84 4.09 -3.80 -1.39
C VAL A 84 3.31 -4.56 -2.48
N LYS A 85 2.27 -3.93 -3.05
CA LYS A 85 1.41 -4.54 -4.08
C LYS A 85 2.18 -4.93 -5.33
N ARG A 86 3.10 -4.08 -5.81
CA ARG A 86 3.92 -4.42 -6.99
C ARG A 86 5.02 -5.42 -6.67
N MET A 87 5.58 -5.37 -5.46
CA MET A 87 6.73 -6.20 -5.09
C MET A 87 6.38 -7.64 -4.75
N MET A 88 5.26 -7.85 -4.05
CA MET A 88 4.82 -9.19 -3.67
C MET A 88 3.83 -9.79 -4.67
N GLY A 89 3.18 -8.95 -5.48
CA GLY A 89 2.09 -9.35 -6.35
C GLY A 89 0.74 -9.38 -5.61
N PRO A 90 -0.36 -8.96 -6.25
CA PRO A 90 -1.67 -8.90 -5.61
C PRO A 90 -2.20 -10.30 -5.21
N ASP A 91 -1.95 -11.32 -6.04
CA ASP A 91 -2.49 -12.67 -5.82
C ASP A 91 -1.85 -13.34 -4.60
N SER A 92 -0.53 -13.16 -4.40
CA SER A 92 0.16 -13.72 -3.23
C SER A 92 -0.34 -13.09 -1.92
N LEU A 93 -0.58 -11.77 -1.94
CA LEU A 93 -1.08 -11.03 -0.80
C LEU A 93 -2.53 -11.40 -0.48
N GLN A 94 -3.37 -11.62 -1.49
CA GLN A 94 -4.74 -12.11 -1.29
C GLN A 94 -4.74 -13.55 -0.75
N ALA A 95 -3.90 -14.44 -1.28
CA ALA A 95 -3.79 -15.81 -0.79
C ALA A 95 -3.33 -15.85 0.68
N MET A 96 -2.33 -15.05 1.02
CA MET A 96 -1.87 -14.87 2.40
C MET A 96 -2.99 -14.31 3.29
N TYR A 97 -3.69 -13.26 2.84
CA TYR A 97 -4.80 -12.67 3.60
C TYR A 97 -5.90 -13.68 3.87
N ASN A 98 -6.31 -14.45 2.85
CA ASN A 98 -7.34 -15.48 3.00
C ASN A 98 -6.92 -16.55 4.00
N ARG A 99 -5.66 -17.02 3.95
CA ARG A 99 -5.14 -17.98 4.94
C ARG A 99 -5.24 -17.44 6.37
N VAL A 100 -4.87 -16.19 6.58
CA VAL A 100 -4.97 -15.54 7.90
C VAL A 100 -6.43 -15.34 8.30
N ASN A 101 -7.29 -14.85 7.41
CA ASN A 101 -8.68 -14.53 7.69
C ASN A 101 -9.50 -15.78 8.07
N PHE A 102 -9.26 -16.91 7.39
CA PHE A 102 -9.95 -18.17 7.65
C PHE A 102 -9.34 -19.01 8.77
N SER A 103 -8.16 -18.64 9.29
CA SER A 103 -7.58 -19.38 10.40
C SER A 103 -8.36 -19.17 11.71
N ARG A 104 -8.54 -20.25 12.45
CA ARG A 104 -9.09 -20.23 13.83
C ARG A 104 -8.04 -19.86 14.88
N SER A 105 -6.74 -20.01 14.56
CA SER A 105 -5.64 -19.73 15.49
C SER A 105 -5.29 -18.25 15.62
N VAL A 106 -5.88 -17.40 14.76
CA VAL A 106 -5.60 -15.96 14.71
C VAL A 106 -6.82 -15.20 15.24
N SER A 107 -6.60 -14.30 16.18
CA SER A 107 -7.65 -13.45 16.75
C SER A 107 -8.23 -12.49 15.72
N LEU A 108 -9.46 -12.04 15.98
CA LEU A 108 -10.11 -11.03 15.15
C LEU A 108 -9.29 -9.73 15.09
N HIS A 109 -8.63 -9.36 16.19
CA HIS A 109 -7.80 -8.17 16.25
C HIS A 109 -6.65 -8.21 15.23
N ALA A 110 -5.87 -9.29 15.23
CA ALA A 110 -4.77 -9.46 14.29
C ALA A 110 -5.24 -9.44 12.82
N LYS A 111 -6.39 -10.05 12.53
CA LYS A 111 -7.02 -10.01 11.19
C LYS A 111 -7.40 -8.59 10.76
N THR A 112 -7.96 -7.79 11.68
CA THR A 112 -8.31 -6.38 11.43
C THR A 112 -7.07 -5.54 11.16
N VAL A 113 -6.01 -5.70 11.93
CA VAL A 113 -4.75 -4.97 11.72
C VAL A 113 -4.16 -5.29 10.33
N LEU A 114 -4.20 -6.56 9.91
CA LEU A 114 -3.74 -6.96 8.58
C LEU A 114 -4.64 -6.40 7.47
N TYR A 115 -5.97 -6.45 7.65
CA TYR A 115 -6.93 -5.87 6.72
C TYR A 115 -6.67 -4.37 6.49
N ASP A 116 -6.48 -3.61 7.56
CA ASP A 116 -6.20 -2.17 7.46
C ASP A 116 -4.88 -1.88 6.76
N ALA A 117 -3.85 -2.71 7.01
CA ALA A 117 -2.56 -2.60 6.33
C ALA A 117 -2.71 -2.83 4.82
N LEU A 118 -3.44 -3.87 4.40
CA LEU A 118 -3.70 -4.17 2.98
C LEU A 118 -4.53 -3.07 2.30
N ARG A 119 -5.56 -2.56 3.00
CA ARG A 119 -6.40 -1.47 2.50
C ARG A 119 -5.60 -0.19 2.26
N LYS A 120 -4.67 0.15 3.17
CA LYS A 120 -3.74 1.28 2.99
C LYS A 120 -2.85 1.12 1.74
N LYS A 121 -2.58 -0.12 1.32
CA LYS A 121 -1.83 -0.43 0.08
C LYS A 121 -2.73 -0.57 -1.15
N ARG A 122 -4.00 -0.18 -1.08
CA ARG A 122 -4.98 -0.26 -2.18
C ARG A 122 -5.13 -1.68 -2.75
N LEU A 123 -5.10 -2.66 -1.84
CA LEU A 123 -5.52 -4.02 -2.14
C LEU A 123 -6.98 -4.16 -1.79
N ASP A 124 -7.75 -4.72 -2.71
CA ASP A 124 -9.15 -5.03 -2.50
C ASP A 124 -9.20 -6.41 -1.83
N VAL A 125 -9.58 -6.41 -0.56
CA VAL A 125 -9.72 -7.61 0.27
C VAL A 125 -11.00 -7.46 1.10
N PRO A 126 -11.75 -8.54 1.33
CA PRO A 126 -12.98 -8.47 2.11
C PRO A 126 -12.67 -8.18 3.58
N PRO A 127 -13.61 -7.59 4.34
CA PRO A 127 -13.41 -7.33 5.77
C PRO A 127 -13.34 -8.64 6.57
N PRO A 128 -12.54 -8.67 7.65
CA PRO A 128 -12.42 -9.85 8.50
C PRO A 128 -13.75 -10.14 9.18
N SER A 129 -14.04 -11.42 9.46
CA SER A 129 -15.31 -11.91 10.04
C SER A 129 -16.59 -11.75 9.20
N SER A 130 -16.50 -11.31 7.94
CA SER A 130 -17.54 -11.61 6.96
C SER A 130 -17.48 -13.11 6.64
N GLY A 131 -18.03 -13.94 7.52
CA GLY A 131 -17.90 -15.40 7.57
C GLY A 131 -18.54 -16.13 6.39
N LYS A 132 -18.02 -15.91 5.18
CA LYS A 132 -18.33 -16.66 3.97
C LYS A 132 -17.06 -17.32 3.49
N SER A 133 -17.16 -18.58 3.12
CA SER A 133 -15.98 -19.37 2.74
C SER A 133 -15.26 -18.71 1.57
N ALA A 134 -13.95 -18.97 1.39
CA ALA A 134 -13.20 -18.46 0.24
C ALA A 134 -13.93 -18.76 -1.09
N LYS A 135 -14.59 -19.92 -1.21
CA LYS A 135 -15.43 -20.30 -2.37
C LYS A 135 -16.57 -19.31 -2.62
N ASP A 136 -17.24 -18.81 -1.58
CA ASP A 136 -18.38 -17.90 -1.70
C ASP A 136 -17.97 -16.47 -2.10
N LEU A 137 -16.77 -16.04 -1.70
CA LEU A 137 -16.21 -14.74 -2.05
C LEU A 137 -15.76 -14.68 -3.52
N TYR A 138 -15.13 -15.75 -4.03
CA TYR A 138 -14.77 -15.86 -5.45
C TYR A 138 -15.99 -16.08 -6.35
N ALA A 139 -17.04 -16.77 -5.87
CA ALA A 139 -18.30 -16.92 -6.59
C ALA A 139 -19.05 -15.58 -6.72
N ARG A 140 -19.12 -14.79 -5.63
CA ARG A 140 -19.74 -13.47 -5.66
C ARG A 140 -18.97 -12.47 -6.51
N SER A 141 -17.64 -12.42 -6.46
CA SER A 141 -16.89 -11.48 -7.30
C SER A 141 -17.11 -11.74 -8.79
N ALA A 142 -17.25 -13.00 -9.21
CA ALA A 142 -17.60 -13.32 -10.60
C ALA A 142 -19.03 -12.90 -10.98
N GLU A 143 -20.00 -13.04 -10.07
CA GLU A 143 -21.38 -12.59 -10.27
C GLU A 143 -21.55 -11.07 -10.20
N GLU A 144 -20.87 -10.39 -9.27
CA GLU A 144 -20.81 -8.93 -9.14
C GLU A 144 -20.12 -8.32 -10.35
N VAL A 145 -19.00 -8.87 -10.82
CA VAL A 145 -18.33 -8.39 -12.05
C VAL A 145 -19.21 -8.60 -13.28
N LYS A 146 -20.00 -9.69 -13.34
CA LYS A 146 -21.00 -9.90 -14.39
C LYS A 146 -22.17 -8.90 -14.26
N ALA A 147 -22.68 -8.67 -13.06
CA ALA A 147 -23.77 -7.74 -12.79
C ALA A 147 -23.38 -6.29 -13.10
N ASP A 148 -22.16 -5.89 -12.74
CA ASP A 148 -21.58 -4.58 -13.05
C ASP A 148 -21.34 -4.40 -14.55
N ARG A 149 -20.83 -5.43 -15.25
CA ARG A 149 -20.74 -5.41 -16.72
C ARG A 149 -22.12 -5.28 -17.38
N ILE A 150 -23.13 -5.99 -16.89
CA ILE A 150 -24.51 -5.93 -17.39
C ILE A 150 -25.13 -4.55 -17.09
N GLY A 151 -24.89 -4.00 -15.90
CA GLY A 151 -25.32 -2.66 -15.49
C GLY A 151 -24.69 -1.54 -16.32
N MET A 152 -23.38 -1.61 -16.57
CA MET A 152 -22.66 -0.71 -17.49
C MET A 152 -23.22 -0.78 -18.91
N ASN A 153 -23.48 -1.98 -19.43
CA ASN A 153 -24.05 -2.15 -20.77
C ASN A 153 -25.48 -1.58 -20.88
N LYS A 154 -26.32 -1.75 -19.85
CA LYS A 154 -27.65 -1.12 -19.80
C LYS A 154 -27.55 0.41 -19.76
N LYS A 155 -26.64 0.96 -18.97
CA LYS A 155 -26.44 2.42 -18.85
C LYS A 155 -25.93 3.02 -20.17
N ASN A 156 -25.00 2.34 -20.85
CA ASN A 156 -24.49 2.74 -22.16
C ASN A 156 -25.55 2.64 -23.26
N ARG A 157 -26.41 1.61 -23.26
CA ARG A 157 -27.55 1.51 -24.18
C ARG A 157 -28.57 2.63 -23.99
N LYS A 158 -28.92 2.97 -22.73
CA LYS A 158 -29.79 4.13 -22.45
C LYS A 158 -29.17 5.44 -22.95
N LYS A 159 -27.88 5.65 -22.73
CA LYS A 159 -27.17 6.86 -23.17
C LYS A 159 -27.07 6.98 -24.69
N LYS A 160 -26.98 5.86 -25.41
CA LYS A 160 -26.97 5.82 -26.89
C LYS A 160 -28.35 6.08 -27.49
N ARG A 161 -29.43 5.59 -26.85
CA ARG A 161 -30.82 5.86 -27.24
C ARG A 161 -31.28 7.29 -26.99
N ALA A 162 -30.73 7.97 -25.98
CA ALA A 162 -31.03 9.38 -25.69
C ALA A 162 -30.26 10.38 -26.59
N ARG A 163 -29.41 9.87 -27.49
CA ARG A 163 -28.58 10.66 -28.41
C ARG A 163 -28.90 10.38 -29.89
N ALA A 164 -29.85 9.51 -30.16
CA ALA A 164 -30.42 9.23 -31.48
C ALA A 164 -31.82 9.85 -31.50
#